data_AF-A0A928LYN6-F1
#
_entry.id   AF-A0A928LYN6-F1
#
_cell.length_a   1.000
_cell.length_b   1.000
_cell.length_c   1.000
_cell.angle_alpha   90.00
_cell.angle_beta   90.00
_cell.angle_gamma   90.00
#
_symmetry.space_group_name_H-M   'P 1'
#
loop_
_entity.id
_entity.type
_entity.pdbx_description
1 polymer ?
#
loop_
_entity_poly.entity_id
_entity_poly.type
_entity_poly.pdbx_seq_one_letter_code
_entity_poly.pdbx_strand_id
1 'polypeptide(L)'
;MQIRRILVSIIICFCLTLNIAAAGPLDEGRTGSITVKMSFEDKPVPGGTLTIYQVAVPVWQEDHYEFVYTQPFDDCLLPLDDFSTPDSANGFVEYVIDHDILGIEETISDHGVVMFDRLEQGLYLLVQQEAAEGYFCATPFMISVPMYVEDDWVYDIDATPKVDLEREPVPPPPVTPPDIPQTGMLQWPIPVMAISGIALFMTGWLLFFRRKSRGDEA
;
A
#
# COMPACT_ATOMS: atom_id res chain seq x y z
N MET A 1 -29.01 -68.09 2.72
CA MET A 1 -27.92 -67.11 2.48
C MET A 1 -28.37 -65.81 1.78
N GLN A 2 -29.49 -65.80 1.03
CA GLN A 2 -29.97 -64.61 0.29
C GLN A 2 -30.55 -63.50 1.19
N ILE A 3 -31.30 -63.84 2.25
CA ILE A 3 -31.94 -62.85 3.15
C ILE A 3 -30.90 -62.08 4.00
N ARG A 4 -29.78 -62.71 4.39
CA ARG A 4 -28.68 -62.07 5.14
C ARG A 4 -27.87 -61.07 4.30
N ARG A 5 -27.94 -61.15 2.96
CA ARG A 5 -27.27 -60.22 2.05
C ARG A 5 -28.11 -58.97 1.77
N ILE A 6 -29.43 -59.13 1.69
CA ILE A 6 -30.38 -58.03 1.45
C ILE A 6 -30.47 -57.10 2.67
N LEU A 7 -30.43 -57.65 3.90
CA LEU A 7 -30.49 -56.85 5.13
C LEU A 7 -29.26 -55.95 5.33
N VAL A 8 -28.08 -56.40 4.89
CA VAL A 8 -26.83 -55.61 4.99
C VAL A 8 -26.83 -54.46 3.98
N SER A 9 -27.40 -54.64 2.79
CA SER A 9 -27.51 -53.57 1.78
C SER A 9 -28.50 -52.47 2.16
N ILE A 10 -29.59 -52.78 2.89
CA ILE A 10 -30.56 -51.77 3.34
C ILE A 10 -30.02 -50.97 4.53
N ILE A 11 -29.25 -51.59 5.42
CA ILE A 11 -28.62 -50.91 6.57
C ILE A 11 -27.46 -49.99 6.12
N ILE A 12 -26.76 -50.34 5.04
CA ILE A 12 -25.72 -49.47 4.44
C ILE A 12 -26.35 -48.27 3.70
N CYS A 13 -27.58 -48.38 3.22
CA CYS A 13 -28.29 -47.28 2.54
C CYS A 13 -28.94 -46.29 3.53
N PHE A 14 -29.17 -46.70 4.78
CA PHE A 14 -29.81 -45.85 5.81
C PHE A 14 -28.82 -45.04 6.67
N CYS A 15 -27.51 -45.35 6.62
CA CYS A 15 -26.47 -44.64 7.39
C CYS A 15 -25.81 -43.46 6.66
N LEU A 16 -26.33 -43.04 5.50
CA LEU A 16 -25.79 -41.91 4.71
C LEU A 16 -26.72 -40.69 4.70
N THR A 17 -27.49 -40.48 5.78
CA THR A 17 -27.90 -39.10 6.12
C THR A 17 -26.75 -38.45 6.86
N LEU A 18 -25.67 -38.18 6.13
CA LEU A 18 -24.71 -37.15 6.53
C LEU A 18 -25.54 -35.86 6.58
N ASN A 19 -25.95 -35.47 7.78
CA ASN A 19 -26.32 -34.08 8.02
C ASN A 19 -24.99 -33.32 7.87
N ILE A 20 -24.71 -32.88 6.65
CA ILE A 20 -23.79 -31.77 6.47
C ILE A 20 -24.51 -30.62 7.16
N ALA A 21 -23.97 -30.16 8.28
CA ALA A 21 -24.42 -28.92 8.88
C ALA A 21 -24.04 -27.83 7.87
N ALA A 22 -24.95 -27.53 6.95
CA ALA A 22 -24.89 -26.31 6.17
C ALA A 22 -25.13 -25.16 7.14
N ALA A 23 -24.43 -24.05 6.93
CA ALA A 23 -24.69 -22.82 7.67
C ALA A 23 -26.21 -22.55 7.69
N GLY A 24 -26.77 -22.14 8.83
CA GLY A 24 -28.16 -21.68 8.86
C GLY A 24 -28.33 -20.40 8.03
N PRO A 25 -29.58 -20.03 7.68
CA PRO A 25 -29.84 -18.76 7.01
C PRO A 25 -29.34 -17.58 7.84
N LEU A 26 -29.02 -16.48 7.16
CA LEU A 26 -28.61 -15.22 7.80
C LEU A 26 -29.76 -14.62 8.63
N ASP A 27 -29.42 -13.93 9.71
CA ASP A 27 -30.40 -13.24 10.55
C ASP A 27 -30.93 -12.01 9.79
N GLU A 28 -32.14 -12.09 9.23
CA GLU A 28 -32.72 -10.99 8.45
C GLU A 28 -32.70 -9.65 9.20
N GLY A 29 -32.13 -8.62 8.57
CA GLY A 29 -32.09 -7.25 9.11
C GLY A 29 -31.08 -7.03 10.25
N ARG A 30 -30.31 -8.05 10.65
CA ARG A 30 -29.22 -7.85 11.60
C ARG A 30 -28.07 -7.10 10.93
N THR A 31 -27.64 -6.01 11.56
CA THR A 31 -26.44 -5.28 11.15
C THR A 31 -25.19 -5.84 11.83
N GLY A 32 -24.04 -5.65 11.21
CA GLY A 32 -22.73 -5.98 11.79
C GLY A 32 -21.83 -4.77 11.94
N SER A 33 -20.55 -5.05 12.18
CA SER A 33 -19.49 -4.05 12.25
C SER A 33 -18.19 -4.60 11.68
N ILE A 34 -17.34 -3.71 11.18
CA ILE A 34 -15.96 -4.04 10.82
C ILE A 34 -15.04 -3.15 11.63
N THR A 35 -14.17 -3.77 12.42
CA THR A 35 -13.10 -3.10 13.17
C THR A 35 -11.76 -3.46 12.54
N VAL A 36 -11.04 -2.46 12.04
CA VAL A 36 -9.72 -2.67 11.41
C VAL A 36 -8.64 -2.14 12.34
N LYS A 37 -7.63 -2.99 12.59
CA LYS A 37 -6.44 -2.67 13.38
C LYS A 37 -5.26 -2.46 12.44
N MET A 38 -4.73 -1.24 12.42
CA MET A 38 -3.58 -0.80 11.64
C MET A 38 -2.34 -0.85 12.53
N SER A 39 -1.42 -1.75 12.22
CA SER A 39 -0.20 -1.95 13.01
C SER A 39 1.02 -2.26 12.16
N PHE A 40 2.20 -1.92 12.68
CA PHE A 40 3.50 -2.27 12.13
C PHE A 40 4.41 -2.78 13.26
N GLU A 41 4.96 -3.99 13.14
CA GLU A 41 5.74 -4.64 14.21
C GLU A 41 5.02 -4.61 15.56
N ASP A 42 3.74 -5.00 15.59
CA ASP A 42 2.84 -4.99 16.76
C ASP A 42 2.59 -3.60 17.39
N LYS A 43 3.03 -2.52 16.75
CA LYS A 43 2.77 -1.15 17.21
C LYS A 43 1.62 -0.53 16.44
N PRO A 44 0.69 0.17 17.11
CA PRO A 44 -0.39 0.84 16.42
C PRO A 44 0.15 1.94 15.50
N VAL A 45 -0.40 2.04 14.30
CA VAL A 45 -0.08 3.08 13.32
C VAL A 45 -1.27 4.04 13.25
N PRO A 46 -1.17 5.22 13.89
CA PRO A 46 -2.23 6.21 13.87
C PRO A 46 -2.19 7.08 12.61
N GLY A 47 -3.36 7.59 12.21
CA GLY A 47 -3.48 8.50 11.07
C GLY A 47 -3.71 7.79 9.73
N GLY A 48 -4.07 8.59 8.73
CA GLY A 48 -4.61 8.12 7.46
C GLY A 48 -6.12 7.88 7.51
N THR A 49 -6.69 7.54 6.36
CA THR A 49 -8.12 7.28 6.20
C THR A 49 -8.37 5.91 5.59
N LEU A 50 -9.41 5.23 6.07
CA LEU A 50 -9.89 3.99 5.49
C LEU A 50 -11.28 4.21 4.94
N THR A 51 -11.53 3.76 3.72
CA THR A 51 -12.82 3.84 3.07
C THR A 51 -13.35 2.44 2.81
N ILE A 52 -14.64 2.23 3.08
CA ILE A 52 -15.34 1.00 2.73
C ILE A 52 -16.36 1.22 1.62
N TYR A 53 -16.52 0.21 0.77
CA TYR A 53 -17.49 0.16 -0.31
C TYR A 53 -18.28 -1.13 -0.23
N GLN A 54 -19.60 -1.07 -0.19
CA GLN A 54 -20.44 -2.26 -0.26
C GLN A 54 -20.53 -2.72 -1.72
N VAL A 55 -19.84 -3.82 -2.04
CA VAL A 55 -19.74 -4.35 -3.40
C VAL A 55 -20.95 -5.21 -3.75
N ALA A 56 -21.38 -6.05 -2.81
CA ALA A 56 -22.45 -7.01 -3.03
C ALA A 56 -23.21 -7.30 -1.75
N VAL A 57 -24.43 -7.82 -1.89
CA VAL A 57 -25.27 -8.29 -0.78
C VAL A 57 -25.42 -9.81 -0.84
N PRO A 58 -25.43 -10.51 0.31
CA PRO A 58 -25.68 -11.94 0.33
C PRO A 58 -27.17 -12.21 0.06
N VAL A 59 -27.44 -13.14 -0.85
CA VAL A 59 -28.78 -13.62 -1.17
C VAL A 59 -28.85 -15.11 -0.86
N TRP A 60 -29.74 -15.50 0.06
CA TRP A 60 -29.94 -16.89 0.43
C TRP A 60 -30.62 -17.68 -0.70
N GLN A 61 -30.01 -18.80 -1.10
CA GLN A 61 -30.50 -19.74 -2.10
C GLN A 61 -30.48 -21.15 -1.53
N GLU A 62 -31.68 -21.71 -1.28
CA GLU A 62 -31.93 -23.08 -0.80
C GLU A 62 -31.02 -23.56 0.37
N ASP A 63 -29.76 -23.88 0.13
CA ASP A 63 -28.76 -24.40 1.07
C ASP A 63 -27.47 -23.58 1.22
N HIS A 64 -27.27 -22.50 0.45
CA HIS A 64 -26.12 -21.60 0.55
C HIS A 64 -26.54 -20.15 0.28
N TYR A 65 -25.61 -19.20 0.41
CA TYR A 65 -25.84 -17.84 -0.06
C TYR A 65 -24.86 -17.53 -1.20
N GLU A 66 -25.30 -16.67 -2.11
CA GLU A 66 -24.45 -16.12 -3.16
C GLU A 66 -24.42 -14.60 -3.01
N PHE A 67 -23.29 -13.99 -3.36
CA PHE A 67 -23.19 -12.53 -3.43
C PHE A 67 -23.76 -12.03 -4.75
N VAL A 68 -24.65 -11.04 -4.65
CA VAL A 68 -25.21 -10.34 -5.80
C VAL A 68 -24.81 -8.88 -5.73
N TYR A 69 -24.31 -8.35 -6.85
CA TYR A 69 -23.93 -6.94 -6.94
C TYR A 69 -25.07 -6.01 -6.54
N THR A 70 -24.72 -4.97 -5.80
CA THR A 70 -25.62 -3.85 -5.49
C THR A 70 -25.19 -2.62 -6.28
N GLN A 71 -26.06 -1.63 -6.41
CA GLN A 71 -25.66 -0.33 -6.94
C GLN A 71 -24.57 0.27 -6.04
N PRO A 72 -23.50 0.87 -6.60
CA PRO A 72 -23.26 1.16 -8.03
C PRO A 72 -22.36 0.13 -8.76
N PHE A 73 -22.32 -1.13 -8.31
CA PHE A 73 -21.52 -2.23 -8.89
C PHE A 73 -22.32 -3.17 -9.80
N ASP A 74 -23.55 -2.82 -10.18
CA ASP A 74 -24.45 -3.69 -10.95
C ASP A 74 -23.92 -4.06 -12.34
N ASP A 75 -23.10 -3.20 -12.95
CA ASP A 75 -22.44 -3.46 -14.23
C ASP A 75 -21.03 -4.09 -14.06
N CYS A 76 -20.63 -4.44 -12.83
CA CYS A 76 -19.32 -5.04 -12.57
C CYS A 76 -19.26 -6.48 -13.11
N LEU A 77 -18.21 -6.77 -13.87
CA LEU A 77 -17.98 -8.10 -14.48
C LEU A 77 -16.91 -8.92 -13.77
N LEU A 78 -16.41 -8.43 -12.64
CA LEU A 78 -15.42 -9.14 -11.84
C LEU A 78 -16.08 -10.38 -11.19
N PRO A 79 -15.31 -11.44 -10.92
CA PRO A 79 -15.85 -12.63 -10.28
C PRO A 79 -16.11 -12.39 -8.78
N LEU A 80 -17.16 -13.03 -8.25
CA LEU A 80 -17.58 -12.96 -6.84
C LEU A 80 -17.34 -14.28 -6.08
N ASP A 81 -16.34 -15.05 -6.45
CA ASP A 81 -16.07 -16.41 -5.93
C ASP A 81 -14.85 -16.50 -5.01
N ASP A 82 -13.81 -15.69 -5.22
CA ASP A 82 -12.62 -15.62 -4.35
C ASP A 82 -12.23 -14.18 -3.98
N PHE A 83 -12.46 -13.84 -2.70
CA PHE A 83 -12.14 -12.53 -2.11
C PHE A 83 -10.91 -12.56 -1.20
N SER A 84 -10.23 -13.71 -1.12
CA SER A 84 -9.12 -13.89 -0.18
C SER A 84 -7.81 -13.32 -0.71
N THR A 85 -7.72 -13.03 -2.00
CA THR A 85 -6.49 -12.58 -2.66
C THR A 85 -6.49 -11.05 -2.87
N PRO A 86 -5.31 -10.40 -2.77
CA PRO A 86 -5.19 -8.98 -3.11
C PRO A 86 -5.57 -8.64 -4.56
N ASP A 87 -5.32 -9.54 -5.51
CA ASP A 87 -5.60 -9.31 -6.93
C ASP A 87 -7.10 -9.11 -7.19
N SER A 88 -7.95 -9.90 -6.51
CA SER A 88 -9.41 -9.71 -6.56
C SER A 88 -9.82 -8.32 -6.05
N ALA A 89 -9.26 -7.89 -4.92
CA ALA A 89 -9.59 -6.59 -4.32
C ALA A 89 -9.14 -5.42 -5.23
N ASN A 90 -7.96 -5.52 -5.84
CA ASN A 90 -7.43 -4.48 -6.74
C ASN A 90 -8.33 -4.24 -7.95
N GLY A 91 -8.92 -5.28 -8.54
CA GLY A 91 -9.88 -5.11 -9.63
C GLY A 91 -11.08 -4.26 -9.23
N PHE A 92 -11.61 -4.45 -8.02
CA PHE A 92 -12.71 -3.62 -7.52
C PHE A 92 -12.26 -2.18 -7.22
N VAL A 93 -11.02 -1.96 -6.80
CA VAL A 93 -10.46 -0.60 -6.65
C VAL A 93 -10.43 0.12 -7.99
N GLU A 94 -9.97 -0.52 -9.06
CA GLU A 94 -10.00 0.05 -10.41
C GLU A 94 -11.43 0.42 -10.83
N TYR A 95 -12.39 -0.46 -10.56
CA TYR A 95 -13.81 -0.19 -10.85
C TYR A 95 -14.34 1.03 -10.09
N VAL A 96 -14.02 1.14 -8.79
CA VAL A 96 -14.38 2.29 -7.94
C VAL A 96 -13.83 3.60 -8.49
N ILE A 97 -12.57 3.61 -8.94
CA ILE A 97 -11.92 4.79 -9.51
C ILE A 97 -12.55 5.18 -10.84
N ASP A 98 -12.77 4.22 -11.74
CA ASP A 98 -13.33 4.47 -13.08
C ASP A 98 -14.77 4.99 -13.05
N HIS A 99 -15.53 4.62 -12.01
CA HIS A 99 -16.95 4.98 -11.86
C HIS A 99 -17.20 6.08 -10.82
N ASP A 100 -16.15 6.65 -10.21
CA ASP A 100 -16.24 7.69 -9.16
C ASP A 100 -17.21 7.29 -8.02
N ILE A 101 -17.09 6.04 -7.56
CA ILE A 101 -17.97 5.49 -6.54
C ILE A 101 -17.62 6.12 -5.20
N LEU A 102 -18.64 6.62 -4.49
CA LEU A 102 -18.48 7.16 -3.14
C LEU A 102 -18.56 6.04 -2.10
N GLY A 103 -17.56 5.99 -1.22
CA GLY A 103 -17.52 5.07 -0.08
C GLY A 103 -17.80 5.78 1.24
N ILE A 104 -17.83 4.99 2.31
CA ILE A 104 -17.88 5.50 3.68
C ILE A 104 -16.46 5.59 4.18
N GLU A 105 -15.97 6.82 4.39
CA GLU A 105 -14.61 7.08 4.88
C GLU A 105 -14.61 7.37 6.38
N GLU A 106 -13.65 6.78 7.08
CA GLU A 106 -13.37 7.04 8.49
C GLU A 106 -11.86 7.25 8.70
N THR A 107 -11.53 8.05 9.71
CA THR A 107 -10.13 8.33 10.08
C THR A 107 -9.61 7.29 11.08
N ILE A 108 -8.38 6.84 10.88
CA ILE A 108 -7.73 5.90 11.81
C ILE A 108 -7.36 6.64 13.10
N SER A 109 -7.86 6.13 14.23
CA SER A 109 -7.64 6.75 15.54
C SER A 109 -6.18 6.70 16.00
N ASP A 110 -5.86 7.45 17.06
CA ASP A 110 -4.55 7.45 17.73
C ASP A 110 -4.11 6.06 18.24
N HIS A 111 -5.06 5.12 18.36
CA HIS A 111 -4.80 3.74 18.75
C HIS A 111 -4.55 2.81 17.55
N GLY A 112 -4.48 3.35 16.33
CA GLY A 112 -4.36 2.55 15.11
C GLY A 112 -5.60 1.72 14.81
N VAL A 113 -6.78 2.17 15.25
CA VAL A 113 -8.04 1.43 15.09
C VAL A 113 -9.06 2.31 14.38
N VAL A 114 -9.80 1.73 13.45
CA VAL A 114 -10.97 2.32 12.81
C VAL A 114 -12.14 1.33 12.87
N MET A 115 -13.35 1.84 13.06
CA MET A 115 -14.56 1.02 13.22
C MET A 115 -15.68 1.57 12.36
N PHE A 116 -16.30 0.69 11.59
CA PHE A 116 -17.51 0.97 10.81
C PHE A 116 -18.68 0.25 11.48
N ASP A 117 -19.61 1.02 12.05
CA ASP A 117 -20.75 0.50 12.78
C ASP A 117 -22.01 0.35 11.92
N ARG A 118 -22.93 -0.49 12.39
CA ARG A 118 -24.28 -0.67 11.82
C ARG A 118 -24.26 -0.94 10.31
N LEU A 119 -23.30 -1.75 9.87
CA LEU A 119 -23.19 -2.17 8.49
C LEU A 119 -24.30 -3.16 8.14
N GLU A 120 -24.92 -2.95 6.98
CA GLU A 120 -25.81 -3.94 6.41
C GLU A 120 -25.03 -5.21 6.04
N GLN A 121 -25.73 -6.32 5.84
CA GLN A 121 -25.06 -7.54 5.43
C GLN A 121 -24.57 -7.41 4.00
N GLY A 122 -23.32 -7.76 3.75
CA GLY A 122 -22.68 -7.44 2.49
C GLY A 122 -21.24 -7.90 2.41
N LEU A 123 -20.72 -7.88 1.19
CA LEU A 123 -19.31 -7.93 0.90
C LEU A 123 -18.79 -6.50 0.77
N TYR A 124 -17.79 -6.17 1.57
CA TYR A 124 -17.20 -4.84 1.65
C TYR A 124 -15.77 -4.87 1.11
N LEU A 125 -15.44 -3.92 0.23
CA LEU A 125 -14.07 -3.60 -0.16
C LEU A 125 -13.53 -2.52 0.77
N LEU A 126 -12.33 -2.73 1.31
CA LEU A 126 -11.62 -1.80 2.18
C LEU A 126 -10.40 -1.25 1.46
N VAL A 127 -10.32 0.08 1.36
CA VAL A 127 -9.26 0.80 0.66
C VAL A 127 -8.72 1.92 1.53
N GLN A 128 -7.41 1.98 1.68
CA GLN A 128 -6.75 3.10 2.35
C GLN A 128 -6.48 4.21 1.34
N GLN A 129 -7.21 5.33 1.45
CA GLN A 129 -7.02 6.48 0.55
C GLN A 129 -5.78 7.29 0.97
N GLU A 130 -5.67 7.57 2.27
CA GLU A 130 -4.52 8.28 2.83
C GLU A 130 -3.76 7.38 3.79
N ALA A 131 -2.44 7.24 3.56
CA ALA A 131 -1.55 6.55 4.48
C ALA A 131 -1.20 7.42 5.69
N ALA A 132 -0.82 6.78 6.79
CA ALA A 132 -0.19 7.47 7.92
C ALA A 132 1.17 8.05 7.49
N GLU A 133 1.60 9.15 8.11
CA GLU A 133 2.87 9.80 7.77
C GLU A 133 4.06 8.83 7.94
N GLY A 134 4.82 8.64 6.87
CA GLY A 134 5.97 7.73 6.85
C GLY A 134 5.62 6.25 6.66
N TYR A 135 4.40 5.95 6.23
CA TYR A 135 3.93 4.61 5.87
C TYR A 135 3.36 4.58 4.46
N PHE A 136 3.41 3.42 3.81
CA PHE A 136 2.68 3.15 2.56
C PHE A 136 1.23 2.78 2.87
N CYS A 137 0.34 3.00 1.89
CA CYS A 137 -1.03 2.49 1.98
C CYS A 137 -1.04 0.97 2.11
N ALA A 138 -1.88 0.45 2.99
CA ALA A 138 -2.16 -0.97 3.07
C ALA A 138 -2.73 -1.47 1.75
N THR A 139 -2.39 -2.72 1.41
CA THR A 139 -3.01 -3.41 0.29
C THR A 139 -4.53 -3.50 0.49
N PRO A 140 -5.36 -3.18 -0.51
CA PRO A 140 -6.80 -3.35 -0.44
C PRO A 140 -7.19 -4.80 -0.14
N PHE A 141 -8.30 -4.98 0.57
CA PHE A 141 -8.84 -6.30 0.89
C PHE A 141 -10.36 -6.27 1.03
N MET A 142 -10.99 -7.44 1.03
CA MET A 142 -12.43 -7.59 1.08
C MET A 142 -12.86 -8.39 2.31
N ILE A 143 -14.00 -8.01 2.91
CA ILE A 143 -14.58 -8.66 4.09
C ILE A 143 -16.07 -8.86 3.89
N SER A 144 -16.56 -10.05 4.22
CA SER A 144 -18.00 -10.31 4.34
C SER A 144 -18.51 -10.00 5.74
N VAL A 145 -19.67 -9.34 5.82
CA VAL A 145 -20.46 -9.16 7.03
C VAL A 145 -21.82 -9.81 6.81
N PRO A 146 -22.21 -10.86 7.54
CA PRO A 146 -21.37 -11.62 8.47
C PRO A 146 -20.35 -12.51 7.76
N MET A 147 -19.46 -13.10 8.55
CA MET A 147 -18.52 -14.14 8.13
C MET A 147 -18.88 -15.45 8.83
N TYR A 148 -18.83 -16.57 8.11
CA TYR A 148 -19.05 -17.89 8.69
C TYR A 148 -17.74 -18.44 9.26
N VAL A 149 -17.65 -18.59 10.58
CA VAL A 149 -16.44 -19.03 11.30
C VAL A 149 -16.85 -20.07 12.34
N GLU A 150 -16.18 -21.22 12.36
CA GLU A 150 -16.38 -22.27 13.39
C GLU A 150 -17.86 -22.66 13.63
N ASP A 151 -18.62 -22.82 12.54
CA ASP A 151 -20.05 -23.16 12.54
C ASP A 151 -21.03 -22.07 13.02
N ASP A 152 -20.54 -20.83 13.20
CA ASP A 152 -21.34 -19.68 13.60
C ASP A 152 -21.16 -18.48 12.68
N TRP A 153 -22.23 -17.68 12.58
CA TRP A 153 -22.20 -16.39 11.90
C TRP A 153 -21.65 -15.30 12.82
N VAL A 154 -20.51 -14.73 12.45
CA VAL A 154 -19.89 -13.60 13.14
C VAL A 154 -20.26 -12.32 12.39
N TYR A 155 -20.92 -11.39 13.08
CA TYR A 155 -21.36 -10.11 12.50
C TYR A 155 -20.42 -8.95 12.84
N ASP A 156 -19.71 -9.05 13.97
CA ASP A 156 -18.73 -8.08 14.41
C ASP A 156 -17.34 -8.61 14.04
N ILE A 157 -16.79 -8.09 12.94
CA ILE A 157 -15.56 -8.60 12.35
C ILE A 157 -14.38 -7.77 12.81
N ASP A 158 -13.42 -8.43 13.45
CA ASP A 158 -12.10 -7.88 13.71
C ASP A 158 -11.16 -8.25 12.56
N ALA A 159 -10.56 -7.25 11.94
CA ALA A 159 -9.66 -7.43 10.81
C ALA A 159 -8.31 -6.74 11.03
N THR A 160 -7.28 -7.37 10.50
CA THR A 160 -5.94 -6.80 10.36
C THR A 160 -5.56 -6.96 8.88
N PRO A 161 -5.06 -5.90 8.21
CA PRO A 161 -4.57 -6.01 6.85
C PRO A 161 -3.55 -7.17 6.74
N LYS A 162 -3.64 -7.97 5.68
CA LYS A 162 -2.82 -9.20 5.54
C LYS A 162 -1.32 -8.94 5.35
N VAL A 163 -0.95 -7.71 4.99
CA VAL A 163 0.45 -7.28 4.81
C VAL A 163 0.73 -6.26 5.90
N ASP A 164 1.78 -6.52 6.69
CA ASP A 164 2.29 -5.54 7.65
C ASP A 164 2.62 -4.23 6.91
N LEU A 165 2.16 -3.10 7.45
CA LEU A 165 2.36 -1.79 6.82
C LEU A 165 3.84 -1.53 6.53
N GLU A 166 4.20 -1.21 5.30
CA GLU A 166 5.60 -0.88 5.00
C GLU A 166 5.88 0.59 5.36
N ARG A 167 7.08 0.88 5.88
CA ARG A 167 7.52 2.25 6.17
C ARG A 167 8.16 2.88 4.95
N GLU A 168 7.85 4.14 4.69
CA GLU A 168 8.59 4.91 3.70
C GLU A 168 10.05 5.06 4.14
N PRO A 169 11.03 4.87 3.23
CA PRO A 169 12.42 5.10 3.56
C PRO A 169 12.61 6.59 3.88
N VAL A 170 13.11 6.87 5.09
CA VAL A 170 13.47 8.25 5.47
C VAL A 170 14.51 8.76 4.46
N PRO A 171 14.28 9.92 3.82
CA PRO A 171 15.27 10.51 2.93
C PRO A 171 16.60 10.64 3.68
N PRO A 172 17.74 10.26 3.08
CA PRO A 172 19.03 10.48 3.73
C PRO A 172 19.14 11.99 4.05
N PRO A 173 19.69 12.35 5.23
CA PRO A 173 19.87 13.75 5.57
C PRO A 173 20.61 14.44 4.43
N PRO A 174 20.24 15.69 4.05
CA PRO A 174 20.93 16.41 3.01
C PRO A 174 22.41 16.41 3.37
N VAL A 175 23.22 15.75 2.53
CA VAL A 175 24.67 15.77 2.67
C VAL A 175 25.05 17.20 2.37
N THR A 176 25.18 18.02 3.41
CA THR A 176 25.81 19.33 3.29
C THR A 176 27.17 19.04 2.67
N PRO A 177 27.48 19.56 1.46
CA PRO A 177 28.83 19.44 0.94
C PRO A 177 29.76 19.92 2.05
N PRO A 178 30.83 19.18 2.38
CA PRO A 178 31.80 19.68 3.34
C PRO A 178 32.19 21.08 2.87
N ASP A 179 32.09 22.07 3.76
CA ASP A 179 32.56 23.43 3.50
C ASP A 179 34.03 23.33 3.14
N ILE A 180 34.29 23.22 1.85
CA ILE A 180 35.64 23.27 1.30
C ILE A 180 36.08 24.67 1.69
N PRO A 181 37.15 24.86 2.49
CA PRO A 181 37.64 26.20 2.70
C PRO A 181 37.96 26.73 1.30
N GLN A 182 37.19 27.74 0.86
CA GLN A 182 37.41 28.43 -0.39
C GLN A 182 38.74 29.15 -0.24
N THR A 183 39.84 28.43 -0.48
CA THR A 183 41.17 28.97 -0.52
C THR A 183 41.31 29.74 -1.82
N GLY A 184 40.76 30.96 -1.79
CA GLY A 184 41.39 32.13 -2.40
C GLY A 184 42.76 32.40 -1.77
N MET A 185 43.62 31.38 -1.72
CA MET A 185 45.05 31.58 -1.58
C MET A 185 45.49 32.17 -2.92
N LEU A 186 45.68 33.50 -2.95
CA LEU A 186 46.44 34.15 -4.01
C LEU A 186 47.69 33.30 -4.27
N GLN A 187 47.79 32.70 -5.45
CA GLN A 187 48.96 31.94 -5.89
C GLN A 187 50.11 32.91 -6.17
N TRP A 188 50.60 33.64 -5.15
CA TRP A 188 51.70 34.59 -5.20
C TRP A 188 52.93 34.12 -5.99
N PRO A 189 53.27 32.82 -6.04
CA PRO A 189 54.40 32.39 -6.87
C PRO A 189 54.25 32.77 -8.35
N ILE A 190 53.04 32.71 -8.93
CA ILE A 190 52.86 32.90 -10.38
C ILE A 190 52.92 34.39 -10.78
N PRO A 191 52.20 35.34 -10.13
CA PRO A 191 52.31 36.76 -10.45
C PRO A 191 53.72 37.33 -10.21
N VAL A 192 54.38 36.90 -9.13
CA VAL A 192 55.76 37.36 -8.83
C VAL A 192 56.75 36.84 -9.86
N MET A 193 56.61 35.58 -10.30
CA MET A 193 57.45 35.03 -11.38
C MET A 193 57.14 35.65 -12.76
N ALA A 194 55.89 35.99 -13.05
CA ALA A 194 55.53 36.65 -14.29
C ALA A 194 56.15 38.07 -14.39
N ILE A 195 56.11 38.85 -13.30
CA ILE A 195 56.71 40.19 -13.25
C ILE A 195 58.24 40.12 -13.36
N SER A 196 58.88 39.16 -12.69
CA SER A 196 60.34 39.01 -12.76
C SER A 196 60.83 38.62 -14.16
N GLY A 197 60.10 37.73 -14.84
CA GLY A 197 60.39 37.36 -16.23
C GLY A 197 60.31 38.54 -17.20
N ILE A 198 59.27 39.37 -17.10
CA ILE A 198 59.12 40.57 -17.94
C ILE A 198 60.24 41.58 -17.69
N ALA A 199 60.64 41.79 -16.43
CA ALA A 199 61.74 42.69 -16.09
C ALA A 199 63.07 42.24 -16.72
N LEU A 200 63.40 40.94 -16.66
CA LEU A 200 64.60 40.40 -17.29
C LEU A 200 64.55 40.54 -18.82
N PHE A 201 63.39 40.32 -19.44
CA PHE A 201 63.22 40.47 -20.88
C PHE A 201 63.40 41.92 -21.33
N MET A 202 62.81 42.88 -20.60
CA MET A 202 62.96 44.32 -20.87
C MET A 202 64.41 44.79 -20.69
N THR A 203 65.09 44.30 -19.65
CA THR A 203 66.49 44.65 -19.38
C THR A 203 67.42 44.08 -20.46
N GLY A 204 67.18 42.83 -20.89
CA GLY A 204 67.89 42.20 -21.99
C GLY A 204 67.66 42.92 -23.33
N TRP A 205 66.42 43.30 -23.62
CA TRP A 205 66.06 44.07 -24.81
C TRP A 205 66.76 45.43 -24.83
N LEU A 206 66.76 46.16 -23.71
CA LEU A 206 67.42 47.45 -23.59
C LEU A 206 68.94 47.35 -23.80
N LEU A 207 69.59 46.31 -23.23
CA LEU A 207 71.01 46.06 -23.41
C LEU A 207 71.35 45.67 -24.86
N PHE A 208 70.51 44.88 -25.51
CA PHE A 208 70.69 44.49 -26.90
C PHE A 208 70.62 45.69 -27.85
N PHE A 209 69.63 46.58 -27.68
CA PHE A 209 69.51 47.79 -28.49
C PHE A 209 70.61 48.83 -28.18
N ARG A 210 71.04 48.97 -26.92
CA ARG A 210 72.19 49.83 -26.57
C ARG A 210 73.52 49.31 -27.11
N ARG A 211 73.66 48.00 -27.29
CA ARG A 211 74.84 47.42 -27.94
C ARG A 211 74.83 47.67 -29.45
N LYS A 212 73.66 47.62 -30.09
CA LYS A 212 73.52 47.93 -31.52
C LYS A 212 73.87 49.39 -31.83
N SER A 213 73.49 50.35 -30.98
CA SER A 213 73.81 51.77 -31.22
C SER A 213 75.27 52.17 -30.96
N ARG A 214 76.09 51.30 -30.33
CA ARG A 214 77.54 51.50 -30.13
C ARG A 214 78.41 50.71 -31.12
N GLY A 215 77.78 49.97 -32.03
CA GLY A 215 78.47 49.16 -33.06
C GLY A 215 78.70 49.88 -34.38
N ASP A 216 78.14 51.08 -34.57
CA ASP A 216 78.22 51.86 -35.82
C ASP A 216 79.14 53.09 -35.71
N GLU A 217 80.01 53.15 -34.69
CA GLU A 217 81.07 54.16 -34.53
C GLU A 217 82.45 53.51 -34.35
N ALA A 218 82.86 52.69 -35.32
CA ALA A 218 84.24 52.27 -35.56
C ALA A 218 84.57 52.37 -37.05
#